data_AF-A0A7L4Q2C4-F1
#
_entry.id   AF-A0A7L4Q2C4-F1
#
_cell.length_a   1.000
_cell.length_b   1.000
_cell.length_c   1.000
_cell.angle_alpha   90.00
_cell.angle_beta   90.00
_cell.angle_gamma   90.00
#
_symmetry.space_group_name_H-M   'P 1'
#
loop_
_entity.id
_entity.type
_entity.pdbx_description
1 polymer ?
#
loop_
_entity_poly.entity_id
_entity_poly.type
_entity_poly.pdbx_seq_one_letter_code
_entity_poly.pdbx_strand_id
1 'polypeptide(L)' 'MTGDLDDNVNPSMTIQLANALITSNKTFDMLVLPNRNHEFNYDPYFIKRQFDYLVLHLKGTEPPGYVFNVPWLAD' A
#
# COMPACT_ATOMS: atom_id res chain seq x y z
N MET A 1 1.90 -3.54 2.95
CA MET A 1 1.84 -3.15 1.53
C MET A 1 3.00 -3.81 0.81
N THR A 2 2.83 -4.25 -0.43
CA THR A 2 3.89 -4.90 -1.24
C THR A 2 3.64 -4.65 -2.73
N GLY A 3 4.69 -4.59 -3.54
CA GLY A 3 4.58 -4.59 -5.00
C GLY A 3 4.56 -6.02 -5.51
N ASP A 4 3.70 -6.37 -6.46
CA ASP A 4 3.55 -7.76 -6.93
C ASP A 4 4.73 -8.30 -7.74
N LEU A 5 5.59 -7.40 -8.25
CA LEU A 5 6.80 -7.72 -9.00
C LEU A 5 8.09 -7.46 -8.20
N ASP A 6 8.02 -7.40 -6.87
CA ASP A 6 9.20 -7.19 -6.01
C ASP A 6 10.20 -8.36 -6.15
N ASP A 7 11.37 -8.08 -6.74
CA ASP A 7 12.45 -9.06 -6.94
C ASP A 7 13.51 -9.04 -5.84
N ASN A 8 13.46 -8.07 -4.92
CA ASN A 8 14.34 -7.96 -3.77
C ASN A 8 13.72 -8.59 -2.53
N VAL A 9 12.49 -8.18 -2.19
CA VAL A 9 11.69 -8.67 -1.07
C VAL A 9 10.44 -9.35 -1.63
N ASN A 10 10.62 -10.60 -2.07
CA ASN A 10 9.57 -11.36 -2.76
C ASN A 10 8.20 -11.29 -2.06
N PRO A 11 7.09 -10.99 -2.78
CA PRO A 11 5.77 -10.78 -2.18
C PRO A 11 5.21 -11.99 -1.44
N SER A 12 5.70 -13.20 -1.75
CA SER A 12 5.35 -14.43 -1.04
C SER A 12 5.57 -14.33 0.46
N MET A 13 6.55 -13.53 0.93
CA MET A 13 6.76 -13.30 2.37
C MET A 13 5.55 -12.58 3.00
N THR A 14 5.03 -11.54 2.34
CA THR A 14 3.84 -10.82 2.81
C THR A 14 2.59 -11.72 2.76
N ILE A 15 2.46 -12.53 1.70
CA ILE A 15 1.33 -13.45 1.55
C ILE A 15 1.34 -14.56 2.62
N GLN A 16 2.53 -15.08 2.98
CA GLN A 16 2.67 -16.03 4.07
C GLN A 16 2.26 -15.42 5.42
N LEU A 17 2.65 -14.17 5.69
CA LEU A 17 2.21 -13.46 6.89
C LEU A 17 0.69 -13.26 6.90
N ALA A 18 0.10 -12.84 5.78
CA ALA A 18 -1.36 -12.70 5.64
C ALA A 18 -2.08 -14.02 5.94
N ASN A 19 -1.59 -15.14 5.42
CA ASN A 19 -2.15 -16.47 5.71
C ASN A 19 -2.06 -16.82 7.22
N ALA A 20 -0.94 -16.50 7.87
CA ALA A 20 -0.77 -16.74 9.31
C ALA A 20 -1.72 -15.87 10.16
N LEU A 21 -1.94 -14.61 9.77
CA LEU A 21 -2.90 -13.70 10.40
C LEU A 21 -4.34 -14.21 10.24
N ILE A 22 -4.72 -14.66 9.03
CA ILE A 22 -6.03 -15.26 8.75
C ILE A 22 -6.25 -16.51 9.62
N THR A 23 -5.27 -17.42 9.63
CA THR A 23 -5.33 -18.65 10.44
C THR A 23 -5.48 -18.35 11.93
N SER A 24 -4.91 -17.22 12.39
CA SER A 24 -4.99 -16.76 13.78
C SER A 24 -6.22 -15.89 14.07
N ASN A 25 -7.16 -15.77 13.12
CA ASN A 25 -8.35 -14.93 13.19
C ASN A 25 -8.04 -13.46 13.55
N LYS A 26 -7.03 -12.88 12.90
CA LYS A 26 -6.64 -11.47 13.06
C LYS A 26 -7.11 -10.64 11.89
N THR A 27 -7.65 -9.46 12.18
CA THR A 27 -7.97 -8.44 11.19
C THR A 27 -6.73 -7.64 10.82
N PHE A 28 -6.55 -7.36 9.53
CA PHE A 28 -5.48 -6.54 9.01
C PHE A 28 -5.92 -5.90 7.69
N ASP A 29 -5.28 -4.79 7.34
CA ASP A 29 -5.42 -4.14 6.04
C ASP A 29 -4.19 -4.45 5.17
N MET A 30 -4.43 -4.71 3.88
CA MET A 30 -3.39 -5.02 2.92
C MET A 30 -3.62 -4.28 1.61
N LEU A 31 -2.53 -3.75 1.05
CA LEU A 31 -2.50 -3.21 -0.30
C LEU A 31 -1.40 -3.93 -1.08
N VAL A 32 -1.77 -4.48 -2.24
CA VAL A 32 -0.84 -5.00 -3.24
C VAL A 32 -0.84 -3.98 -4.38
N LEU A 33 0.35 -3.56 -4.80
CA LEU A 33 0.54 -2.61 -5.89
C LEU A 33 0.90 -3.37 -7.17
N PRO A 34 -0.01 -3.42 -8.17
CA PRO A 34 0.27 -4.12 -9.43
C PRO A 34 1.35 -3.43 -10.24
N ASN A 35 2.17 -4.22 -10.93
CA ASN A 35 3.29 -3.74 -11.75
C ASN A 35 4.27 -2.85 -10.98
N ARG A 36 4.52 -3.16 -9.70
CA ARG A 36 5.51 -2.46 -8.88
C ARG A 36 6.55 -3.44 -8.36
N ASN A 37 7.82 -3.10 -8.61
CA ASN A 37 8.99 -3.72 -7.98
C ASN A 37 9.28 -3.01 -6.64
N HIS A 38 10.40 -3.31 -5.97
CA HIS A 38 10.73 -2.89 -4.61
C HIS A 38 10.62 -1.38 -4.34
N GLU A 39 11.04 -0.55 -5.30
CA GLU A 39 11.12 0.90 -5.14
C GLU A 39 9.85 1.61 -5.65
N PHE A 40 8.73 1.49 -4.92
CA PHE A 40 7.47 2.21 -5.22
C PHE A 40 7.16 3.35 -4.26
N ASN A 41 8.07 3.70 -3.35
CA ASN A 41 7.83 4.69 -2.29
C ASN A 41 7.58 6.13 -2.81
N TYR A 42 7.93 6.41 -4.07
CA TYR A 42 7.64 7.66 -4.77
C TYR A 42 6.36 7.61 -5.61
N ASP A 43 5.68 6.45 -5.69
CA ASP A 43 4.43 6.32 -6.43
C ASP A 43 3.33 7.20 -5.79
N PRO A 44 2.63 8.05 -6.55
CA PRO A 44 1.64 8.96 -5.96
C PRO A 44 0.44 8.23 -5.33
N TYR A 45 0.07 7.07 -5.88
CA TYR A 45 -0.97 6.22 -5.31
C TYR A 45 -0.49 5.60 -4.00
N PHE A 46 0.77 5.12 -3.92
CA PHE A 46 1.38 4.68 -2.66
C PHE A 46 1.28 5.76 -1.59
N ILE A 47 1.77 6.97 -1.91
CA ILE A 47 1.78 8.11 -1.00
C ILE A 47 0.35 8.44 -0.56
N LYS A 48 -0.59 8.54 -1.50
CA LYS A 48 -1.99 8.82 -1.19
C LYS A 48 -2.57 7.81 -0.21
N ARG A 49 -2.42 6.52 -0.48
CA ARG A 49 -2.95 5.46 0.38
C ARG A 49 -2.31 5.48 1.77
N GLN A 50 -1.01 5.75 1.86
CA GLN A 50 -0.32 5.86 3.15
C GLN A 50 -0.85 7.02 3.99
N PHE A 51 -0.94 8.23 3.42
CA PHE A 51 -1.44 9.40 4.15
C PHE A 51 -2.92 9.27 4.51
N ASP A 52 -3.76 8.83 3.57
CA ASP A 52 -5.19 8.64 3.82
C ASP A 52 -5.44 7.63 4.94
N TYR A 53 -4.64 6.56 5.02
CA TYR A 53 -4.74 5.56 6.09
C TYR A 53 -4.43 6.19 7.46
N LEU A 54 -3.42 7.05 7.56
CA LEU A 54 -3.10 7.76 8.81
C LEU A 54 -4.18 8.81 9.16
N VAL A 55 -4.71 9.54 8.19
CA VAL A 55 -5.81 10.49 8.45
C VAL A 55 -7.03 9.76 8.99
N LEU A 56 -7.36 8.61 8.41
CA LEU A 56 -8.51 7.81 8.83
C LEU A 56 -8.30 7.15 10.20
N HIS A 57 -7.19 6.44 10.39
CA HIS A 57 -7.02 5.55 11.55
C HIS A 57 -6.22 6.16 12.71
N LEU A 58 -5.34 7.14 12.45
CA LEU A 58 -4.57 7.81 13.50
C LEU A 58 -5.21 9.15 13.90
N LYS A 59 -5.58 9.99 12.93
CA LYS A 59 -6.24 11.28 13.20
C LYS A 59 -7.74 11.11 13.48
N GLY A 60 -8.37 10.04 13.00
CA GLY A 60 -9.78 9.75 13.24
C GLY A 60 -10.75 10.61 12.43
N THR A 61 -10.32 11.12 11.26
CA THR A 61 -11.14 11.97 10.38
C THR A 61 -11.17 11.43 8.96
N GLU A 62 -12.15 11.84 8.16
CA GLU A 62 -12.19 11.47 6.74
C GLU A 62 -11.00 12.08 5.97
N PRO A 63 -10.29 11.30 5.14
CA PRO A 63 -9.25 11.83 4.26
C PRO A 63 -9.83 12.86 3.28
N PRO A 64 -9.17 14.02 3.08
CA PRO A 64 -9.67 15.01 2.13
C PRO A 64 -9.63 14.48 0.69
N GLY A 65 -10.49 15.03 -0.18
CA GLY A 65 -10.39 14.82 -1.61
C GLY A 65 -9.23 15.64 -2.20
N TYR A 66 -8.21 14.97 -2.72
CA TYR A 66 -7.09 15.61 -3.43
C TYR A 66 -6.50 14.65 -4.46
N VAL A 67 -5.86 15.23 -5.47
CA VAL A 67 -5.13 14.51 -6.52
C VAL A 67 -3.69 15.00 -6.50
N PHE A 68 -2.73 14.07 -6.46
CA PHE A 68 -1.35 14.43 -6.71
C PHE A 68 -1.20 14.77 -8.18
N ASN A 69 -0.89 16.04 -8.46
CA ASN A 69 -0.58 16.46 -9.81
C ASN A 69 0.91 16.20 -10.05
N VAL A 70 1.22 15.08 -10.70
CA VAL A 70 2.60 14.62 -10.88
C VAL A 70 2.90 14.67 -12.37
N PRO A 71 3.61 15.71 -12.86
CA PRO A 71 3.69 16.02 -14.29
C PRO A 71 4.27 14.90 -15.17
N TRP A 72 4.99 13.96 -14.56
CA TRP A 72 5.64 12.83 -15.24
C TRP A 72 4.89 11.49 -15.07
N LEU A 73 3.72 11.48 -14.43
CA LEU A 73 2.80 10.34 -14.36
C LEU A 73 1.58 10.54 -15.28
N ALA A 74 1.74 11.29 -16.37
CA ALA A 74 0.75 11.33 -17.44
C ALA A 74 0.92 10.08 -18.31
N ASP A 75 -0.09 9.20 -18.25
CA ASP A 75 -0.39 7.99 -19.04
C ASP A 75 0.79 7.21 -19.66
#